data_AF-A0A176FEP1-F1
#
_entry.id   AF-A0A176FEP1-F1
#
_cell.length_a   1.000
_cell.length_b   1.000
_cell.length_c   1.000
_cell.angle_alpha   90.00
_cell.angle_beta   90.00
_cell.angle_gamma   90.00
#
_symmetry.space_group_name_H-M   'P 1'
#
loop_
_entity.id
_entity.type
_entity.pdbx_description
1 polymer ?
#
loop_
_entity_poly.entity_id
_entity_poly.type
_entity_poly.pdbx_seq_one_letter_code
_entity_poly.pdbx_strand_id
1 'polypeptide(L)'
;MLAHGHGDGLVTGATRKSAHVLDRINHVFDAGAEHGAVGVTALLHKGRIVMITDTLVHEWPDEEDLATIAERGAHVARNLGIEPRVAFVSFSTFGYPRSERAEKMHRAPKVLESRGVDFEFEGEMTVDVALNKAAQDYYPFQRLTGPANILVVPARHSASISTKLMQEMAGATVIGPILSGIDKSIQICSSTSTASDILNMAVLAACKVG
;
A
#
# COMPACT_ATOMS: atom_id res chain seq x y z
N MET A 1 -18.37 19.32 7.26
CA MET A 1 -19.49 18.41 6.92
C MET A 1 -19.21 17.01 7.43
N LEU A 2 -18.17 16.30 6.94
CA LEU A 2 -17.83 14.95 7.37
C LEU A 2 -17.58 14.82 8.89
N ALA A 3 -16.77 15.72 9.48
CA ALA A 3 -16.50 15.73 10.93
C ALA A 3 -17.77 15.94 11.78
N HIS A 4 -18.81 16.57 11.22
CA HIS A 4 -20.09 16.82 11.88
C HIS A 4 -21.16 15.79 11.51
N GLY A 5 -20.82 14.72 10.78
CA GLY A 5 -21.77 13.67 10.40
C GLY A 5 -22.76 14.06 9.31
N HIS A 6 -22.53 15.15 8.58
CA HIS A 6 -23.41 15.59 7.48
C HIS A 6 -23.13 14.84 6.15
N GLY A 7 -22.22 13.87 6.16
CA GLY A 7 -21.91 13.01 5.02
C GLY A 7 -21.13 11.79 5.49
N ASP A 8 -21.27 10.68 4.76
CA ASP A 8 -20.72 9.38 5.14
C ASP A 8 -19.28 9.14 4.64
N GLY A 9 -18.86 9.91 3.63
CA GLY A 9 -17.51 9.86 3.09
C GLY A 9 -17.14 11.12 2.32
N LEU A 10 -15.85 11.28 2.03
CA LEU A 10 -15.30 12.42 1.27
C LEU A 10 -14.41 11.90 0.14
N VAL A 11 -14.69 12.34 -1.08
CA VAL A 11 -13.77 12.20 -2.22
C VAL A 11 -13.31 13.60 -2.62
N THR A 12 -12.00 13.82 -2.66
CA THR A 12 -11.42 15.14 -2.98
C THR A 12 -10.10 15.00 -3.75
N GLY A 13 -9.49 16.12 -4.15
CA GLY A 13 -8.15 16.14 -4.78
C GLY A 13 -8.13 16.17 -6.31
N ALA A 14 -9.27 16.02 -6.99
CA ALA A 14 -9.36 16.09 -8.46
C ALA A 14 -8.87 17.41 -9.08
N THR A 15 -8.66 18.47 -8.29
CA THR A 15 -8.21 19.79 -8.75
C THR A 15 -6.97 20.32 -8.01
N ARG A 16 -6.36 19.53 -7.12
CA ARG A 16 -5.28 19.99 -6.23
C ARG A 16 -4.22 18.90 -6.07
N LYS A 17 -2.98 19.29 -5.71
CA LYS A 17 -1.90 18.33 -5.43
C LYS A 17 -2.22 17.51 -4.18
N SER A 18 -2.01 16.19 -4.24
CA SER A 18 -2.35 15.26 -3.16
C SER A 18 -1.69 15.61 -1.82
N ALA A 19 -0.42 16.05 -1.84
CA ALA A 19 0.27 16.51 -0.62
C ALA A 19 -0.44 17.69 0.06
N HIS A 20 -0.93 18.65 -0.72
CA HIS A 20 -1.68 19.78 -0.18
C HIS A 20 -3.05 19.34 0.36
N VAL A 21 -3.70 18.39 -0.31
CA VAL A 21 -4.99 17.85 0.13
C VAL A 21 -4.83 17.09 1.45
N LEU A 22 -3.79 16.26 1.56
CA LEU A 22 -3.49 15.50 2.76
C LEU A 22 -3.20 16.41 3.96
N ASP A 23 -2.39 17.46 3.77
CA ASP A 23 -2.13 18.49 4.79
C ASP A 23 -3.42 19.14 5.31
N ARG A 24 -4.35 19.49 4.41
CA ARG A 24 -5.66 20.05 4.80
C ARG A 24 -6.54 19.06 5.53
N ILE A 25 -6.48 17.77 5.18
CA ILE A 25 -7.21 16.72 5.89
C ILE A 25 -6.62 16.54 7.29
N ASN A 26 -5.28 16.59 7.42
CA ASN A 26 -4.57 16.41 8.69
C ASN A 26 -4.89 17.49 9.75
N HIS A 27 -5.40 18.65 9.32
CA HIS A 27 -5.88 19.69 10.24
C HIS A 27 -7.19 19.33 10.97
N VAL A 28 -7.92 18.32 10.50
CA VAL A 28 -9.26 17.95 11.01
C VAL A 28 -9.33 16.50 11.43
N PHE A 29 -8.59 15.62 10.74
CA PHE A 29 -8.53 14.19 11.00
C PHE A 29 -7.08 13.76 11.09
N ASP A 30 -6.78 12.78 11.92
CA ASP A 30 -5.44 12.21 12.06
C ASP A 30 -5.07 11.41 10.79
N ALA A 31 -4.45 12.10 9.83
CA ALA A 31 -4.18 11.61 8.47
C ALA A 31 -2.68 11.61 8.11
N GLY A 32 -1.83 11.90 9.09
CA GLY A 32 -0.37 11.89 8.97
C GLY A 32 0.24 10.51 9.18
N ALA A 33 1.52 10.41 8.85
CA ALA A 33 2.34 9.20 9.05
C ALA A 33 2.39 8.81 10.54
N GLU A 34 2.51 9.82 11.42
CA GLU A 34 2.53 9.69 12.87
C GLU A 34 1.26 9.05 13.46
N HIS A 35 0.17 9.04 12.69
CA HIS A 35 -1.11 8.44 13.04
C HIS A 35 -1.35 7.08 12.34
N GLY A 36 -0.37 6.61 11.55
CA GLY A 36 -0.43 5.34 10.83
C GLY A 36 -1.31 5.38 9.57
N ALA A 37 -1.48 6.56 8.97
CA ALA A 37 -2.18 6.71 7.69
C ALA A 37 -1.31 6.24 6.52
N VAL A 38 -1.88 5.50 5.57
CA VAL A 38 -1.13 4.86 4.48
C VAL A 38 -1.90 4.96 3.17
N GLY A 39 -1.21 5.28 2.07
CA GLY A 39 -1.80 5.25 0.73
C GLY A 39 -1.57 3.91 0.04
N VAL A 40 -2.59 3.07 -0.11
CA VAL A 40 -2.48 1.78 -0.80
C VAL A 40 -2.96 1.91 -2.24
N THR A 41 -2.15 1.54 -3.22
CA THR A 41 -2.55 1.59 -4.64
C THR A 41 -2.73 0.19 -5.19
N ALA A 42 -3.91 -0.11 -5.73
CA ALA A 42 -4.19 -1.38 -6.37
C ALA A 42 -3.86 -1.32 -7.88
N LEU A 43 -3.08 -2.29 -8.35
CA LEU A 43 -2.75 -2.51 -9.74
C LEU A 43 -3.53 -3.72 -10.27
N LEU A 44 -4.29 -3.51 -11.32
CA LEU A 44 -5.03 -4.55 -12.02
C LEU A 44 -4.36 -4.80 -13.37
N HIS A 45 -3.82 -6.00 -13.56
CA HIS A 45 -3.17 -6.37 -14.81
C HIS A 45 -3.39 -7.86 -15.09
N LYS A 46 -3.93 -8.18 -16.28
CA LYS A 46 -4.19 -9.56 -16.74
C LYS A 46 -4.96 -10.42 -15.71
N GLY A 47 -6.00 -9.84 -15.09
CA GLY A 47 -6.83 -10.52 -14.09
C GLY A 47 -6.17 -10.70 -12.72
N ARG A 48 -4.96 -10.17 -12.49
CA ARG A 48 -4.30 -10.14 -11.18
C ARG A 48 -4.49 -8.77 -10.53
N ILE A 49 -4.74 -8.79 -9.23
CA ILE A 49 -4.76 -7.60 -8.37
C ILE A 49 -3.51 -7.66 -7.48
N VAL A 50 -2.67 -6.62 -7.56
CA VAL A 50 -1.49 -6.46 -6.70
C VAL A 50 -1.51 -5.07 -6.10
N MET A 51 -1.41 -4.98 -4.78
CA MET A 51 -1.35 -3.71 -4.06
C MET A 51 0.10 -3.30 -3.85
N ILE A 52 0.43 -2.06 -4.18
CA ILE A 52 1.69 -1.40 -3.81
C ILE A 52 1.37 -0.48 -2.65
N THR A 53 2.01 -0.70 -1.51
CA THR A 53 1.70 0.06 -0.30
C THR A 53 2.57 1.29 -0.14
N ASP A 54 1.94 2.31 0.41
CA ASP A 54 2.41 3.66 0.63
C ASP A 54 2.94 4.46 -0.57
N THR A 55 1.99 4.88 -1.40
CA THR A 55 2.21 5.80 -2.51
C THR A 55 2.00 7.27 -2.15
N LEU A 56 1.66 7.60 -0.89
CA LEU A 56 1.16 8.94 -0.56
C LEU A 56 1.74 9.55 0.73
N VAL A 57 1.87 8.79 1.81
CA VAL A 57 2.02 9.33 3.18
C VAL A 57 3.47 9.28 3.66
N HIS A 58 4.07 8.10 3.88
CA HIS A 58 5.41 7.98 4.46
C HIS A 58 6.49 8.14 3.39
N GLU A 59 7.34 9.16 3.54
CA GLU A 59 8.42 9.40 2.58
C GLU A 59 9.56 8.40 2.73
N TRP A 60 10.01 8.18 3.97
CA TRP A 60 11.12 7.30 4.35
C TRP A 60 10.74 6.47 5.58
N PRO A 61 9.90 5.44 5.43
CA PRO A 61 9.42 4.66 6.57
C PRO A 61 10.55 3.87 7.23
N ASP A 62 10.56 3.80 8.55
CA ASP A 62 11.39 2.88 9.32
C ASP A 62 10.75 1.48 9.43
N GLU A 63 11.37 0.55 10.15
CA GLU A 63 10.82 -0.81 10.34
C GLU A 63 9.44 -0.87 11.00
N GLU A 64 9.11 0.05 11.91
CA GLU A 64 7.82 0.11 12.60
C GLU A 64 6.74 0.70 11.69
N ASP A 65 7.10 1.73 10.92
CA ASP A 65 6.27 2.29 9.86
C ASP A 65 5.97 1.23 8.80
N LEU A 66 7.00 0.49 8.34
CA LEU A 66 6.85 -0.57 7.34
C LEU A 66 5.91 -1.69 7.82
N ALA A 67 5.98 -2.06 9.10
CA ALA A 67 5.03 -2.99 9.72
C ALA A 67 3.60 -2.43 9.72
N THR A 68 3.42 -1.16 10.09
CA THR A 68 2.11 -0.48 10.03
C THR A 68 1.58 -0.42 8.59
N ILE A 69 2.43 -0.11 7.62
CA ILE A 69 2.11 -0.10 6.19
C ILE A 69 1.63 -1.48 5.72
N ALA A 70 2.26 -2.55 6.18
CA ALA A 70 1.85 -3.92 5.88
C ALA A 70 0.45 -4.23 6.44
N GLU A 71 0.19 -3.87 7.70
CA GLU A 71 -1.12 -4.08 8.35
C GLU A 71 -2.24 -3.29 7.63
N ARG A 72 -1.98 -2.04 7.24
CA ARG A 72 -2.92 -1.24 6.43
C ARG A 72 -3.15 -1.84 5.04
N GLY A 73 -2.09 -2.33 4.40
CA GLY A 73 -2.20 -3.06 3.13
C GLY A 73 -3.07 -4.32 3.25
N ALA A 74 -2.88 -5.10 4.33
CA ALA A 74 -3.67 -6.29 4.61
C ALA A 74 -5.14 -5.96 4.92
N HIS A 75 -5.39 -4.86 5.65
CA HIS A 75 -6.74 -4.36 5.91
C HIS A 75 -7.47 -4.01 4.61
N VAL A 76 -6.82 -3.24 3.72
CA VAL A 76 -7.38 -2.90 2.40
C VAL A 76 -7.65 -4.16 1.56
N ALA A 77 -6.74 -5.13 1.57
CA ALA A 77 -6.93 -6.40 0.87
C ALA A 77 -8.18 -7.15 1.35
N ARG A 78 -8.38 -7.25 2.67
CA ARG A 78 -9.56 -7.89 3.28
C ARG A 78 -10.86 -7.18 2.93
N ASN A 79 -10.86 -5.84 2.94
CA ASN A 79 -12.01 -5.04 2.49
C ASN A 79 -12.38 -5.32 1.02
N LEU A 80 -11.42 -5.73 0.19
CA LEU A 80 -11.63 -6.15 -1.20
C LEU A 80 -11.90 -7.66 -1.35
N GLY A 81 -12.03 -8.40 -0.25
CA GLY A 81 -12.27 -9.85 -0.25
C GLY A 81 -11.06 -10.70 -0.62
N ILE A 82 -9.85 -10.17 -0.48
CA ILE A 82 -8.59 -10.82 -0.85
C ILE A 82 -7.85 -11.28 0.41
N GLU A 83 -7.48 -12.56 0.47
CA GLU A 83 -6.63 -13.08 1.55
C GLU A 83 -5.22 -12.46 1.48
N PRO A 84 -4.75 -11.74 2.51
CA PRO A 84 -3.49 -11.01 2.43
C PRO A 84 -2.26 -11.92 2.37
N ARG A 85 -1.37 -11.64 1.41
CA ARG A 85 -0.01 -12.20 1.32
C ARG A 85 0.96 -11.07 1.05
N VAL A 86 1.70 -10.70 2.09
CA VAL A 86 2.54 -9.50 2.12
C VAL A 86 3.99 -9.84 1.82
N ALA A 87 4.62 -9.13 0.90
CA ALA A 87 6.06 -9.18 0.67
C ALA A 87 6.70 -7.82 0.97
N PHE A 88 7.70 -7.81 1.85
CA PHE A 88 8.61 -6.68 2.03
C PHE A 88 9.64 -6.71 0.90
N VAL A 89 9.42 -5.88 -0.12
CA VAL A 89 10.20 -5.92 -1.35
C VAL A 89 11.38 -4.97 -1.33
N SER A 90 12.48 -5.42 -1.96
CA SER A 90 13.69 -4.63 -2.10
C SER A 90 14.48 -5.10 -3.33
N PHE A 91 15.70 -4.60 -3.49
CA PHE A 91 16.66 -5.11 -4.47
C PHE A 91 17.48 -6.28 -3.94
N SER A 92 17.41 -6.59 -2.64
CA SER A 92 18.09 -7.72 -2.02
C SER A 92 17.09 -8.82 -1.66
N THR A 93 17.58 -10.05 -1.60
CA THR A 93 16.78 -11.23 -1.23
C THR A 93 17.46 -11.96 -0.08
N PHE A 94 16.76 -12.03 1.06
CA PHE A 94 17.18 -12.69 2.29
C PHE A 94 18.63 -12.35 2.70
N GLY A 95 19.00 -11.07 2.58
CA GLY A 95 20.28 -10.53 3.05
C GLY A 95 21.38 -10.37 2.00
N TYR A 96 21.11 -10.64 0.72
CA TYR A 96 22.09 -10.43 -0.36
C TYR A 96 21.52 -9.68 -1.58
N PRO A 97 22.22 -8.66 -2.11
CA PRO A 97 23.44 -8.04 -1.56
C PRO A 97 23.16 -7.26 -0.26
N ARG A 98 24.12 -7.26 0.67
CA ARG A 98 23.97 -6.52 1.93
C ARG A 98 23.95 -5.02 1.66
N SER A 99 22.98 -4.33 2.24
CA SER A 99 22.89 -2.88 2.20
C SER A 99 22.16 -2.34 3.42
N GLU A 100 22.57 -1.16 3.88
CA GLU A 100 21.89 -0.43 4.94
C GLU A 100 20.42 -0.12 4.59
N ARG A 101 20.14 0.18 3.31
CA ARG A 101 18.78 0.47 2.84
C ARG A 101 17.88 -0.77 2.81
N ALA A 102 18.49 -1.93 2.65
CA ALA A 102 17.84 -3.25 2.67
C ALA A 102 17.55 -3.69 4.12
N GLU A 103 18.40 -3.29 5.07
CA GLU A 103 18.31 -3.76 6.46
C GLU A 103 16.96 -3.49 7.13
N LYS A 104 16.34 -2.32 6.91
CA LYS A 104 15.00 -2.03 7.44
C LYS A 104 13.92 -2.96 6.89
N MET A 105 14.03 -3.37 5.62
CA MET A 105 13.12 -4.33 5.00
C MET A 105 13.30 -5.73 5.56
N HIS A 106 14.52 -6.07 6.00
CA HIS A 106 14.81 -7.30 6.72
C HIS A 106 14.34 -7.26 8.19
N ARG A 107 14.34 -6.08 8.83
CA ARG A 107 13.88 -5.90 10.22
C ARG A 107 12.34 -5.84 10.35
N ALA A 108 11.65 -5.20 9.41
CA ALA A 108 10.19 -5.00 9.48
C ALA A 108 9.37 -6.30 9.65
N PRO A 109 9.68 -7.44 9.00
CA PRO A 109 9.00 -8.71 9.28
C PRO A 109 9.08 -9.16 10.75
N LYS A 110 10.19 -8.88 11.46
CA LYS A 110 10.32 -9.23 12.87
C LYS A 110 9.40 -8.38 13.76
N VAL A 111 9.16 -7.13 13.35
CA VAL A 111 8.18 -6.24 14.01
C VAL A 111 6.77 -6.79 13.82
N LEU A 112 6.39 -7.23 12.61
CA LEU A 112 5.08 -7.86 12.40
C LEU A 112 4.91 -9.16 13.20
N GLU A 113 5.98 -9.95 13.31
CA GLU A 113 5.98 -11.17 14.11
C GLU A 113 5.73 -10.88 15.59
N SER A 114 6.36 -9.84 16.15
CA SER A 114 6.13 -9.42 17.53
C SER A 114 4.73 -8.84 17.76
N ARG A 115 4.12 -8.23 16.72
CA ARG A 115 2.72 -7.77 16.73
C ARG A 115 1.70 -8.92 16.64
N GLY A 116 2.13 -10.13 16.26
CA GLY A 116 1.27 -11.32 16.23
C GLY A 116 0.17 -11.27 15.16
N VAL A 117 0.49 -10.73 13.98
CA VAL A 117 -0.48 -10.62 12.88
C VAL A 117 -0.96 -11.98 12.37
N ASP A 118 -2.14 -12.00 11.77
CA ASP A 118 -2.89 -13.19 11.36
C ASP A 118 -2.84 -13.47 9.85
N PHE A 119 -1.94 -12.81 9.10
CA PHE A 119 -1.78 -12.99 7.66
C PHE A 119 -0.36 -13.44 7.29
N GLU A 120 -0.19 -13.97 6.08
CA GLU A 120 1.13 -14.36 5.59
C GLU A 120 1.96 -13.13 5.23
N PHE A 121 3.21 -13.11 5.68
CA PHE A 121 4.16 -12.09 5.30
C PHE A 121 5.57 -12.66 5.20
N GLU A 122 6.39 -12.06 4.34
CA GLU A 122 7.80 -12.40 4.24
C GLU A 122 8.66 -11.25 3.71
N GLY A 123 9.95 -11.30 4.03
CA GLY A 123 10.97 -10.52 3.35
C GLY A 123 12.24 -10.41 4.20
N GLU A 124 13.24 -9.67 3.76
CA GLU A 124 13.30 -8.91 2.51
C GLU A 124 13.46 -9.81 1.27
N MET A 125 12.78 -9.48 0.17
CA MET A 125 12.92 -10.20 -1.10
C MET A 125 12.77 -9.31 -2.33
N THR A 126 13.29 -9.74 -3.48
CA THR A 126 13.06 -9.04 -4.76
C THR A 126 11.64 -9.28 -5.30
N VAL A 127 11.18 -8.36 -6.14
CA VAL A 127 9.81 -8.38 -6.70
C VAL A 127 9.55 -9.62 -7.56
N ASP A 128 10.56 -10.11 -8.28
CA ASP A 128 10.47 -11.33 -9.08
C ASP A 128 10.24 -12.56 -8.20
N VAL A 129 10.89 -12.65 -7.03
CA VAL A 129 10.65 -13.71 -6.05
C VAL A 129 9.26 -13.55 -5.42
N ALA A 130 8.88 -12.33 -5.02
CA ALA A 130 7.58 -12.06 -4.38
C ALA A 130 6.37 -12.44 -5.27
N LEU A 131 6.48 -12.27 -6.59
CA LEU A 131 5.36 -12.43 -7.52
C LEU A 131 5.33 -13.75 -8.30
N ASN A 132 6.34 -14.62 -8.15
CA ASN A 132 6.50 -15.84 -8.92
C ASN A 132 6.73 -17.07 -8.02
N LYS A 133 5.77 -18.01 -8.03
CA LYS A 133 5.85 -19.24 -7.24
C LYS A 133 7.08 -20.10 -7.56
N ALA A 134 7.46 -20.21 -8.83
CA ALA A 134 8.64 -21.00 -9.22
C ALA A 134 9.94 -20.38 -8.68
N ALA A 135 10.01 -19.06 -8.54
CA ALA A 135 11.13 -18.39 -7.88
C ALA A 135 11.10 -18.58 -6.36
N GLN A 136 9.90 -18.62 -5.75
CA GLN A 136 9.71 -18.90 -4.33
C GLN A 136 10.17 -20.31 -3.93
N ASP A 137 10.07 -21.30 -4.82
CA ASP A 137 10.45 -22.69 -4.53
C ASP A 137 11.96 -22.85 -4.21
N TYR A 138 12.80 -21.89 -4.61
CA TYR A 138 14.22 -21.84 -4.21
C TYR A 138 14.43 -21.40 -2.75
N TYR A 139 13.38 -20.93 -2.08
CA TYR A 139 13.41 -20.45 -0.70
C TYR A 139 12.33 -21.17 0.13
N PRO A 140 12.47 -22.49 0.37
CA PRO A 140 11.43 -23.32 1.01
C PRO A 140 11.20 -23.00 2.49
N PHE A 141 12.06 -22.20 3.10
CA PHE A 141 11.93 -21.74 4.48
C PHE A 141 10.98 -20.54 4.62
N GLN A 142 10.56 -19.93 3.52
CA GLN A 142 9.73 -18.74 3.53
C GLN A 142 8.29 -19.03 3.97
N ARG A 143 7.63 -18.03 4.54
CA ARG A 143 6.24 -18.15 5.05
C ARG A 143 5.15 -18.08 3.97
N LEU A 144 5.43 -17.47 2.82
CA LEU A 144 4.43 -17.28 1.75
C LEU A 144 4.05 -18.61 1.10
N THR A 145 2.77 -18.94 1.11
CA THR A 145 2.24 -20.16 0.47
C THR A 145 2.10 -19.99 -1.05
N GLY A 146 2.02 -18.76 -1.53
CA GLY A 146 1.96 -18.41 -2.95
C GLY A 146 2.45 -17.00 -3.26
N PRO A 147 2.27 -16.53 -4.51
CA PRO A 147 2.64 -15.18 -4.89
C PRO A 147 1.98 -14.12 -4.00
N ALA A 148 2.77 -13.14 -3.57
CA ALA A 148 2.30 -12.01 -2.81
C ALA A 148 1.29 -11.19 -3.63
N ASN A 149 0.30 -10.62 -2.93
CA ASN A 149 -0.67 -9.69 -3.50
C ASN A 149 -0.56 -8.29 -2.88
N ILE A 150 0.30 -8.12 -1.87
CA ILE A 150 0.64 -6.83 -1.25
C ILE A 150 2.16 -6.70 -1.27
N LEU A 151 2.66 -5.62 -1.85
CA LEU A 151 4.08 -5.30 -1.93
C LEU A 151 4.35 -4.07 -1.07
N VAL A 152 5.06 -4.29 0.04
CA VAL A 152 5.57 -3.24 0.91
C VAL A 152 6.92 -2.79 0.39
N VAL A 153 6.96 -1.56 -0.13
CA VAL A 153 8.15 -0.97 -0.76
C VAL A 153 8.93 -0.09 0.23
N PRO A 154 10.23 0.12 0.03
CA PRO A 154 11.08 0.74 1.04
C PRO A 154 10.89 2.26 1.19
N ALA A 155 10.27 2.93 0.22
CA ALA A 155 10.09 4.38 0.22
C ALA A 155 9.03 4.82 -0.79
N ARG A 156 8.45 6.01 -0.57
CA ARG A 156 7.43 6.60 -1.44
C ARG A 156 7.86 6.72 -2.90
N HIS A 157 9.13 7.03 -3.15
CA HIS A 157 9.65 7.11 -4.52
C HIS A 157 9.55 5.77 -5.25
N SER A 158 9.78 4.65 -4.56
CA SER A 158 9.71 3.31 -5.14
C SER A 158 8.26 2.99 -5.48
N ALA A 159 7.35 3.32 -4.57
CA ALA A 159 5.91 3.19 -4.77
C ALA A 159 5.43 3.98 -6.01
N SER A 160 5.79 5.26 -6.11
CA SER A 160 5.38 6.12 -7.22
C SER A 160 6.00 5.72 -8.55
N ILE A 161 7.27 5.29 -8.57
CA ILE A 161 7.93 4.88 -9.82
C ILE A 161 7.32 3.56 -10.31
N SER A 162 7.18 2.57 -9.44
CA SER A 162 6.65 1.25 -9.81
C SER A 162 5.19 1.32 -10.30
N THR A 163 4.33 2.08 -9.63
CA THR A 163 2.93 2.24 -10.08
C THR A 163 2.83 2.90 -11.45
N LYS A 164 3.57 4.00 -11.68
CA LYS A 164 3.59 4.68 -12.98
C LYS A 164 4.22 3.85 -14.09
N LEU A 165 5.28 3.10 -13.82
CA LEU A 165 5.86 2.18 -14.80
C LEU A 165 4.85 1.11 -15.22
N MET A 166 4.13 0.52 -14.26
CA MET A 166 3.07 -0.45 -14.56
C MET A 166 1.91 0.16 -15.35
N GLN A 167 1.55 1.41 -15.07
CA GLN A 167 0.53 2.13 -15.82
C GLN A 167 0.97 2.39 -17.27
N GLU A 168 2.13 3.02 -17.45
CA GLU A 168 2.59 3.53 -18.75
C GLU A 168 3.16 2.43 -19.66
N MET A 169 3.93 1.48 -19.11
CA MET A 169 4.58 0.45 -19.92
C MET A 169 3.78 -0.85 -20.00
N ALA A 170 3.13 -1.25 -18.91
CA ALA A 170 2.38 -2.51 -18.86
C ALA A 170 0.87 -2.32 -19.13
N GLY A 171 0.39 -1.09 -19.25
CA GLY A 171 -1.05 -0.81 -19.44
C GLY A 171 -1.91 -1.32 -18.29
N ALA A 172 -1.35 -1.38 -17.07
CA ALA A 172 -2.10 -1.78 -15.89
C ALA A 172 -3.12 -0.70 -15.51
N THR A 173 -4.31 -1.12 -15.08
CA THR A 173 -5.26 -0.20 -14.47
C THR A 173 -4.83 0.09 -13.04
N VAL A 174 -4.70 1.37 -12.70
CA VAL A 174 -4.28 1.84 -11.39
C VAL A 174 -5.50 2.39 -10.64
N ILE A 175 -5.75 1.89 -9.44
CA ILE A 175 -6.82 2.39 -8.56
C ILE A 175 -6.18 2.90 -7.26
N GLY A 176 -6.49 4.14 -6.90
CA GLY A 176 -6.00 4.78 -5.67
C GLY A 176 -5.14 6.03 -5.93
N PRO A 177 -4.41 6.51 -4.91
CA PRO A 177 -4.21 5.87 -3.60
C PRO A 177 -5.49 5.74 -2.77
N ILE A 178 -5.73 4.52 -2.26
CA ILE A 178 -6.73 4.22 -1.25
C ILE A 178 -6.14 4.61 0.09
N LEU A 179 -6.68 5.64 0.71
CA LEU A 179 -6.19 6.12 2.00
C LEU A 179 -6.76 5.21 3.09
N SER A 180 -5.87 4.65 3.91
CA SER A 180 -6.19 3.74 5.01
C SER A 180 -5.58 4.23 6.32
N GLY A 181 -6.15 3.84 7.45
CA GLY A 181 -5.66 4.23 8.78
C GLY A 181 -6.21 5.56 9.29
N ILE A 182 -7.36 5.99 8.78
CA ILE A 182 -8.09 7.18 9.24
C ILE A 182 -9.50 6.75 9.67
N ASP A 183 -10.00 7.30 10.78
CA ASP A 183 -11.30 6.94 11.36
C ASP A 183 -12.52 7.28 10.49
N LYS A 184 -12.33 8.05 9.42
CA LYS A 184 -13.38 8.47 8.48
C LYS A 184 -13.04 8.02 7.07
N SER A 185 -14.08 7.67 6.31
CA SER A 185 -13.91 7.30 4.91
C SER A 185 -13.58 8.52 4.06
N ILE A 186 -12.28 8.69 3.76
CA ILE A 186 -11.75 9.82 3.00
C ILE A 186 -10.86 9.27 1.90
N GLN A 187 -11.11 9.67 0.66
CA GLN A 187 -10.36 9.23 -0.49
C GLN A 187 -9.83 10.42 -1.30
N ILE A 188 -8.60 10.29 -1.78
CA ILE A 188 -7.87 11.35 -2.48
C ILE A 188 -7.63 10.93 -3.93
N CYS A 189 -8.25 11.67 -4.86
CA CYS A 189 -7.97 11.60 -6.29
C CYS A 189 -6.76 12.47 -6.66
N SER A 190 -6.21 12.22 -7.85
CA SER A 190 -5.20 13.06 -8.49
C SER A 190 -5.87 14.11 -9.38
N SER A 191 -5.16 15.20 -9.67
CA SER A 191 -5.59 16.18 -10.70
C SER A 191 -5.65 15.60 -12.11
N THR A 192 -5.08 14.41 -12.32
CA THR A 192 -5.11 13.65 -13.58
C THR A 192 -6.19 12.56 -13.59
N SER A 193 -7.00 12.45 -12.52
CA SER A 193 -8.03 11.42 -12.42
C SER A 193 -9.14 11.63 -13.44
N THR A 194 -9.50 10.55 -14.13
CA THR A 194 -10.64 10.48 -15.03
C THR A 194 -11.96 10.41 -14.25
N ALA A 195 -13.10 10.56 -14.95
CA ALA A 195 -14.42 10.35 -14.35
C ALA A 195 -14.56 8.94 -13.75
N SER A 196 -14.00 7.93 -14.41
CA SER A 196 -13.98 6.55 -13.93
C SER A 196 -13.16 6.39 -12.65
N ASP A 197 -12.02 7.08 -12.55
CA ASP A 197 -11.19 7.03 -11.34
C ASP A 197 -11.94 7.65 -10.15
N ILE A 198 -12.60 8.80 -10.35
CA ILE A 198 -13.40 9.46 -9.32
C ILE A 198 -14.56 8.58 -8.89
N LEU A 199 -15.24 7.92 -9.84
CA LEU A 199 -16.33 6.98 -9.54
C LEU A 199 -15.81 5.80 -8.70
N ASN A 200 -14.67 5.21 -9.07
CA ASN A 200 -14.06 4.12 -8.31
C ASN A 200 -13.72 4.56 -6.88
N MET A 201 -13.12 5.74 -6.69
CA MET A 201 -12.84 6.26 -5.35
C MET A 201 -14.10 6.55 -4.55
N ALA A 202 -15.19 6.98 -5.19
CA ALA A 202 -16.49 7.17 -4.54
C ALA A 202 -17.11 5.84 -4.08
N VAL A 203 -17.00 4.78 -4.89
CA VAL A 203 -17.45 3.43 -4.49
C VAL A 203 -16.63 2.93 -3.30
N LEU A 204 -15.30 3.09 -3.34
CA LEU A 204 -14.44 2.70 -2.22
C LEU A 204 -14.80 3.46 -0.93
N ALA A 205 -15.07 4.77 -1.04
CA ALA A 205 -15.51 5.57 0.10
C ALA A 205 -16.87 5.11 0.64
N ALA A 206 -17.85 4.85 -0.25
CA ALA A 206 -19.18 4.38 0.15
C ALA A 206 -19.12 3.00 0.85
N CYS A 207 -18.24 2.12 0.39
CA CYS A 207 -18.01 0.80 0.98
C CYS A 207 -17.10 0.83 2.23
N LYS A 208 -16.62 2.01 2.66
CA LYS A 208 -15.69 2.18 3.79
C LYS A 208 -14.42 1.33 3.63
N VAL A 209 -13.90 1.27 2.41
CA VAL A 209 -12.61 0.62 2.14
C VAL A 209 -11.49 1.59 2.50
N GLY A 210 -10.57 1.14 3.35
CA GLY A 210 -9.42 1.92 3.82
C GLY A 210 -9.55 2.24 5.30
#